data_AF-A0A962IFF5-F1
#
_entry.id   AF-A0A962IFF5-F1
#
_cell.length_a   1.000
_cell.length_b   1.000
_cell.length_c   1.000
_cell.angle_alpha   90.00
_cell.angle_beta   90.00
_cell.angle_gamma   90.00
#
_symmetry.space_group_name_H-M   'P 1'
#
loop_
_entity.id
_entity.type
_entity.pdbx_description
1 polymer ?
#
loop_
_entity_poly.entity_id
_entity_poly.type
_entity_poly.pdbx_seq_one_letter_code
_entity_poly.pdbx_strand_id
1 'polypeptide(L)'
;LGGWQVISWALLLAAPLMLVLTLATLPPSWSGISAPAWAGLAYVSVFSMLIGFVFWYRGLALGGIASVGQLQLLQPFLGLALASLLLHEPVAIGMVVAAALVVVCVALARRFA
;
A
#
# COMPACT_ATOMS: atom_id res chain seq x y z
N LEU A 1 7.17 -17.47 -10.96
CA LEU A 1 7.92 -17.03 -9.75
C LEU A 1 6.98 -17.13 -8.56
N GLY A 2 7.43 -17.66 -7.43
CA GLY A 2 6.63 -17.65 -6.20
C GLY A 2 6.52 -16.23 -5.61
N GLY A 3 5.56 -16.03 -4.70
CA GLY A 3 5.24 -14.68 -4.19
C GLY A 3 6.40 -13.95 -3.53
N TRP A 4 7.30 -14.68 -2.83
CA TRP A 4 8.47 -14.07 -2.21
C TRP A 4 9.56 -13.68 -3.22
N GLN A 5 9.75 -14.44 -4.31
CA GLN A 5 10.71 -14.06 -5.33
C GLN A 5 10.26 -12.80 -6.08
N VAL A 6 8.96 -12.65 -6.35
CA VAL A 6 8.43 -11.49 -7.09
C VAL A 6 8.69 -10.20 -6.30
N ILE A 7 8.36 -10.16 -5.01
CA ILE A 7 8.60 -8.96 -4.20
C ILE A 7 10.10 -8.70 -4.00
N SER A 8 10.92 -9.73 -3.78
CA SER A 8 12.36 -9.55 -3.62
C SER A 8 13.01 -8.94 -4.87
N TRP A 9 12.62 -9.41 -6.06
CA TRP A 9 13.10 -8.82 -7.31
C TRP A 9 12.58 -7.39 -7.52
N ALA A 10 11.32 -7.11 -7.21
CA ALA A 10 10.78 -5.76 -7.27
C ALA A 10 11.54 -4.78 -6.36
N LEU A 11 11.86 -5.21 -5.13
CA LEU A 11 12.66 -4.42 -4.17
C LEU A 11 14.09 -4.21 -4.65
N LEU A 12 14.75 -5.25 -5.17
CA LEU A 12 16.12 -5.13 -5.70
C LEU A 12 16.18 -4.17 -6.88
N LEU A 13 15.19 -4.18 -7.77
CA LEU A 13 15.12 -3.27 -8.91
C LEU A 13 14.77 -1.83 -8.47
N ALA A 14 13.95 -1.65 -7.45
CA ALA A 14 13.60 -0.33 -6.91
C ALA A 14 14.72 0.28 -6.06
N ALA A 15 15.53 -0.54 -5.39
CA ALA A 15 16.60 -0.11 -4.48
C ALA A 15 17.58 0.93 -5.06
N PRO A 16 18.14 0.80 -6.28
CA PRO A 16 19.06 1.79 -6.82
C PRO A 16 18.40 3.16 -6.99
N LEU A 17 17.17 3.20 -7.49
CA LEU A 17 16.42 4.45 -7.62
C LEU A 17 16.14 5.07 -6.25
N MET A 18 15.70 4.26 -5.28
CA MET A 18 15.45 4.71 -3.92
C MET A 18 16.72 5.20 -3.22
N LEU A 19 17.87 4.58 -3.50
CA LEU A 19 19.16 5.01 -2.95
C LEU A 19 19.54 6.40 -3.49
N VAL A 20 19.40 6.63 -4.80
CA VAL A 20 19.65 7.94 -5.41
C VAL A 20 18.75 9.01 -4.78
N LEU A 21 17.46 8.74 -4.65
CA LEU A 21 16.52 9.66 -4.01
C LEU A 21 16.89 9.92 -2.54
N THR A 22 17.22 8.88 -1.79
CA THR A 22 17.64 9.01 -0.38
C THR A 22 18.85 9.91 -0.25
N LEU A 23 19.87 9.74 -1.10
CA LEU A 23 21.06 10.58 -1.10
C LEU A 23 20.76 12.03 -1.53
N ALA A 24 19.86 12.21 -2.49
CA ALA A 24 19.45 13.54 -2.96
C ALA A 24 18.61 14.31 -1.93
N THR A 25 17.89 13.61 -1.05
CA THR A 25 17.02 14.21 -0.01
C THR A 25 17.54 13.98 1.41
N LEU A 26 18.85 13.77 1.57
CA LEU A 26 19.46 13.59 2.88
C LEU A 26 19.16 14.79 3.79
N PRO A 27 18.71 14.57 5.04
CA PRO A 27 18.54 15.67 5.96
C PRO A 27 19.91 16.24 6.36
N PRO A 28 20.01 17.56 6.61
CA PRO A 28 21.26 18.19 7.04
C PRO A 28 21.73 17.69 8.41
N SER A 29 20.83 17.14 9.22
CA SER A 29 21.14 16.53 10.51
C SER A 29 20.21 15.35 10.80
N TRP A 30 20.73 14.36 11.52
CA TRP A 30 19.97 13.20 11.99
C TRP A 30 19.33 13.45 13.38
N SER A 31 19.64 14.59 14.00
CA SER A 31 19.02 15.04 15.24
C SER A 31 17.52 15.30 15.02
N GLY A 32 16.69 14.80 15.94
CA GLY A 32 15.23 14.94 15.87
C GLY A 32 14.48 13.74 15.26
N ILE A 33 15.19 12.73 14.72
CA ILE A 33 14.55 11.48 14.30
C ILE A 33 14.29 10.62 15.53
N SER A 34 13.02 10.55 15.94
CA SER A 34 12.61 9.83 17.14
C SER A 34 12.65 8.31 16.95
N ALA A 35 12.75 7.55 18.04
CA ALA A 35 12.70 6.08 18.00
C ALA A 35 11.41 5.53 17.35
N PRO A 36 10.21 6.11 17.57
CA PRO A 36 9.01 5.73 16.84
C PRO A 36 9.11 5.87 15.31
N ALA A 37 9.84 6.87 14.80
CA ALA A 37 10.03 7.04 13.36
C ALA A 37 10.85 5.88 12.77
N TRP A 38 11.92 5.47 13.45
CA TRP A 38 12.71 4.28 13.06
C TRP A 38 11.90 2.99 13.16
N ALA A 39 11.11 2.83 14.22
CA ALA A 39 10.22 1.67 14.36
C ALA A 39 9.15 1.62 13.25
N GLY A 40 8.57 2.78 12.90
CA GLY A 40 7.64 2.91 11.78
C GLY A 40 8.27 2.53 10.45
N LEU A 41 9.50 2.97 10.18
CA LEU A 41 10.26 2.58 8.98
C LEU A 41 10.49 1.07 8.94
N ALA A 42 10.92 0.46 10.05
CA ALA A 42 11.13 -0.98 10.15
C ALA A 42 9.82 -1.76 9.93
N TYR A 43 8.71 -1.30 10.51
CA TYR A 43 7.40 -1.91 10.34
C TYR A 43 6.92 -1.84 8.90
N VAL A 44 6.95 -0.66 8.28
CA VAL A 44 6.48 -0.45 6.91
C VAL A 44 7.33 -1.25 5.91
N SER A 45 8.65 -1.27 6.08
CA SER A 45 9.55 -2.00 5.16
C SER A 45 9.46 -3.53 5.31
N VAL A 46 9.53 -4.05 6.53
CA VAL A 46 9.63 -5.50 6.77
C VAL A 46 8.25 -6.16 6.83
N PHE A 47 7.35 -5.65 7.66
CA PHE A 47 6.04 -6.28 7.86
C PHE A 47 5.07 -5.92 6.74
N SER A 48 4.88 -4.62 6.48
CA SER A 48 3.90 -4.19 5.48
C SER A 48 4.36 -4.53 4.06
N MET A 49 5.57 -4.12 3.70
CA MET A 49 6.03 -4.21 2.31
C MET A 49 6.59 -5.59 1.96
N LEU A 50 7.46 -6.19 2.76
CA LEU A 50 8.02 -7.51 2.43
C LEU A 50 7.05 -8.65 2.77
N ILE A 51 6.76 -8.85 4.06
CA ILE A 51 5.94 -10.00 4.53
C ILE A 51 4.51 -9.89 3.98
N GLY A 52 3.89 -8.71 4.08
CA GLY A 52 2.55 -8.46 3.57
C GLY A 52 2.42 -8.80 2.08
N PHE A 53 3.40 -8.39 1.25
CA PHE A 53 3.35 -8.69 -0.17
C PHE A 53 3.64 -10.16 -0.50
N VAL A 54 4.41 -10.88 0.32
CA VAL A 54 4.56 -12.34 0.16
C VAL A 54 3.19 -13.02 0.24
N PHE A 55 2.38 -12.67 1.25
CA PHE A 55 1.02 -13.18 1.39
C PHE A 55 0.09 -12.67 0.28
N TRP A 56 0.22 -11.40 -0.09
CA TRP A 56 -0.57 -10.81 -1.18
C TRP A 56 -0.37 -11.53 -2.51
N TYR A 57 0.89 -11.72 -2.94
CA TYR A 57 1.20 -12.42 -4.17
C TYR A 57 0.79 -13.89 -4.11
N ARG A 58 0.88 -14.52 -2.94
CA ARG A 58 0.35 -15.88 -2.75
C ARG A 58 -1.17 -15.90 -2.84
N GLY A 59 -1.87 -14.92 -2.28
CA GLY A 59 -3.31 -14.74 -2.42
C GLY A 59 -3.73 -14.53 -3.87
N LEU A 60 -3.01 -13.70 -4.63
CA LEU A 60 -3.20 -13.52 -6.07
C LEU A 60 -3.02 -14.83 -6.84
N ALA A 61 -2.01 -15.63 -6.50
CA ALA A 61 -1.76 -16.91 -7.14
C ALA A 61 -2.86 -17.95 -6.87
N LEU A 62 -3.49 -17.91 -5.68
CA LEU A 62 -4.53 -18.85 -5.27
C LEU A 62 -5.94 -18.41 -5.71
N GLY A 63 -6.29 -17.14 -5.51
CA GLY A 63 -7.63 -16.59 -5.76
C GLY A 63 -7.82 -15.99 -7.16
N GLY A 64 -6.74 -15.90 -7.95
CA GLY A 64 -6.74 -15.27 -9.25
C GLY A 64 -6.72 -13.74 -9.18
N ILE A 65 -6.04 -13.11 -10.13
CA ILE A 65 -5.82 -11.66 -10.16
C ILE A 65 -7.14 -10.89 -10.25
N ALA A 66 -8.11 -11.38 -11.03
CA ALA A 66 -9.39 -10.68 -11.22
C ALA A 66 -10.20 -10.58 -9.93
N SER A 67 -10.35 -11.69 -9.19
CA SER A 67 -11.14 -11.75 -7.96
C SER A 67 -10.46 -10.98 -6.82
N VAL A 68 -9.16 -11.17 -6.64
CA VAL A 68 -8.38 -10.47 -5.61
C VAL A 68 -8.26 -8.98 -5.92
N GLY A 69 -8.22 -8.60 -7.20
CA GLY A 69 -8.32 -7.20 -7.63
C GLY A 69 -9.65 -6.54 -7.24
N GLN A 70 -10.77 -7.29 -7.24
CA GLN A 70 -12.04 -6.75 -6.73
C GLN A 70 -12.00 -6.50 -5.23
N LEU A 71 -11.30 -7.32 -4.45
CA LEU A 71 -11.13 -7.08 -3.01
C LEU A 71 -10.43 -5.73 -2.74
N GLN A 72 -9.53 -5.29 -3.62
CA GLN A 72 -8.89 -3.97 -3.48
C GLN A 72 -9.87 -2.80 -3.68
N LEU A 73 -11.05 -3.00 -4.29
CA LEU A 73 -12.06 -1.93 -4.34
C LEU A 73 -12.62 -1.60 -2.95
N LEU A 74 -12.44 -2.49 -1.96
CA LEU A 74 -12.76 -2.21 -0.57
C LEU A 74 -11.66 -1.40 0.14
N GLN A 75 -10.43 -1.39 -0.38
CA GLN A 75 -9.28 -0.76 0.24
C GLN A 75 -9.48 0.73 0.55
N PRO A 76 -10.10 1.56 -0.32
CA PRO A 76 -10.36 2.96 0.00
C PRO A 76 -11.25 3.12 1.23
N PHE A 77 -12.31 2.32 1.38
CA PHE A 77 -13.22 2.39 2.51
C PHE A 77 -12.57 1.90 3.79
N LEU A 78 -11.85 0.79 3.73
CA LEU A 78 -11.08 0.28 4.86
C LEU A 78 -10.00 1.27 5.28
N GLY A 79 -9.34 1.93 4.31
CA GLY A 79 -8.36 2.98 4.56
C GLY A 79 -8.96 4.18 5.29
N LEU A 80 -10.11 4.69 4.83
CA LEU A 80 -10.82 5.79 5.50
C LEU A 80 -11.28 5.37 6.91
N ALA A 81 -11.82 4.17 7.07
CA ALA A 81 -12.24 3.66 8.37
C ALA A 81 -11.06 3.54 9.34
N LEU A 82 -9.94 2.98 8.89
CA LEU A 82 -8.72 2.87 9.71
C LEU A 82 -8.12 4.24 10.05
N ALA A 83 -8.12 5.19 9.12
CA ALA A 83 -7.68 6.56 9.38
C ALA A 83 -8.54 7.22 10.47
N SER A 84 -9.86 7.06 10.41
CA SER A 84 -10.76 7.58 11.45
C SER A 84 -10.59 6.88 12.80
N LEU A 85 -10.48 5.55 12.81
CA LEU A 85 -10.45 4.76 14.04
C LEU A 85 -9.09 4.80 14.75
N LEU A 86 -7.98 4.79 14.01
CA LEU A 86 -6.63 4.71 14.56
C LEU A 86 -5.93 6.06 14.66
N LEU A 87 -6.12 6.93 13.66
CA LEU A 87 -5.47 8.24 13.59
C LEU A 87 -6.41 9.38 14.02
N HIS A 88 -7.69 9.07 14.30
CA HIS A 88 -8.71 10.05 14.65
C HIS A 88 -8.89 11.15 13.60
N GLU A 89 -8.60 10.83 12.33
CA GLU A 89 -8.76 11.78 11.23
C GLU A 89 -10.24 11.98 10.86
N PRO A 90 -10.65 13.22 10.54
CA PRO A 90 -12.02 13.50 10.12
C PRO A 90 -12.26 12.93 8.72
N VAL A 91 -13.15 11.95 8.61
CA VAL A 91 -13.59 11.41 7.32
C VAL A 91 -14.74 12.24 6.81
N ALA A 92 -14.45 13.12 5.85
CA ALA A 92 -15.49 13.90 5.18
C ALA A 92 -16.38 12.99 4.34
N ILE A 93 -17.69 13.28 4.33
CA ILE A 93 -18.67 12.57 3.49
C ILE A 93 -18.25 12.56 2.02
N GLY A 94 -17.62 13.64 1.54
CA GLY A 94 -17.09 13.75 0.18
C GLY A 94 -16.05 12.68 -0.16
N MET A 95 -15.21 12.25 0.80
CA MET A 95 -14.22 11.18 0.58
C MET A 95 -14.90 9.83 0.36
N VAL A 96 -15.94 9.54 1.14
CA VAL A 96 -16.72 8.31 1.03
C VAL A 96 -17.49 8.28 -0.29
N VAL A 97 -18.11 9.40 -0.67
CA VAL A 97 -18.81 9.55 -1.96
C VAL A 97 -17.84 9.37 -3.13
N ALA A 98 -16.66 9.98 -3.09
CA ALA A 98 -15.65 9.82 -4.13
C ALA A 98 -15.18 8.37 -4.26
N ALA A 99 -14.89 7.70 -3.14
CA ALA A 99 -14.54 6.27 -3.14
C ALA A 99 -15.66 5.40 -3.74
N ALA A 100 -16.93 5.67 -3.38
CA ALA A 100 -18.09 4.97 -3.95
C ALA A 100 -18.22 5.21 -5.46
N LEU A 101 -18.02 6.43 -5.94
CA LEU A 101 -18.05 6.75 -7.36
C LEU A 101 -16.96 6.00 -8.13
N VAL A 102 -15.74 5.91 -7.61
CA VAL A 102 -14.66 5.13 -8.22
C VAL A 102 -15.06 3.65 -8.34
N VAL A 103 -15.63 3.06 -7.30
CA VAL A 103 -16.11 1.67 -7.35
C VAL A 103 -17.21 1.48 -8.38
N VAL A 104 -18.19 2.37 -8.44
CA VAL A 104 -19.27 2.32 -9.45
C VAL A 104 -18.68 2.44 -10.86
N CYS A 105 -17.76 3.37 -11.10
CA CYS A 105 -17.10 3.54 -12.39
C CYS A 105 -16.34 2.26 -12.81
N VAL A 106 -15.58 1.65 -11.90
CA VAL A 106 -14.87 0.40 -12.19
C VAL A 106 -15.86 -0.74 -12.46
N ALA A 107 -16.94 -0.84 -11.68
CA ALA A 107 -17.97 -1.86 -11.88
C ALA A 107 -18.67 -1.72 -13.24
N LEU A 108 -18.98 -0.49 -13.66
CA LEU A 108 -19.55 -0.21 -14.97
C LEU A 108 -18.54 -0.51 -16.08
N ALA A 109 -17.30 -0.05 -15.98
CA ALA A 109 -16.25 -0.31 -16.98
C ALA A 109 -16.05 -1.83 -17.19
N ARG A 110 -16.07 -2.62 -16.12
CA ARG A 110 -15.98 -4.08 -16.19
C ARG A 110 -17.22 -4.75 -16.78
N ARG A 111 -18.40 -4.13 -16.68
CA ARG A 111 -19.64 -4.67 -17.26
C ARG A 111 -19.71 -4.46 -18.78
N PHE A 112 -19.05 -3.42 -19.29
CA PHE A 112 -19.07 -3.06 -20.70
C PHE A 112 -17.78 -3.44 -21.47
N ALA A 113 -16.80 -4.06 -20.80
CA ALA A 113 -15.60 -4.64 -21.40
C ALA A 113 -15.80 -6.14 -21.66
#